data_AF-F2C5R3-F1
#
_entry.id   AF-F2C5R3-F1
#
_cell.length_a   1.000
_cell.length_b   1.000
_cell.length_c   1.000
_cell.angle_alpha   90.00
_cell.angle_beta   90.00
_cell.angle_gamma   90.00
#
_symmetry.space_group_name_H-M   'P 1'
#
loop_
_entity.id
_entity.type
_entity.pdbx_description
1 polymer ?
#
loop_
_entity_poly.entity_id
_entity_poly.type
_entity_poly.pdbx_seq_one_letter_code
_entity_poly.pdbx_strand_id
1 'polypeptide(L)'
;MKLKGISGFTNPSKKERYVYYDFLCTAFEGQVRGNDHEGEPKWWKISELGQIDMQDDIRERLPLYWRKGSFERIHYWNEEEHCIGETKTILYD
;
A
#
# COMPACT_ATOMS: atom_id res chain seq x y z
N MET A 1 -11.68 4.89 11.95
CA MET A 1 -10.62 4.83 10.91
C MET A 1 -9.34 5.44 11.45
N LYS A 2 -8.17 4.88 11.14
CA LYS A 2 -6.86 5.35 11.62
C LYS A 2 -5.90 5.51 10.43
N LEU A 3 -5.19 6.64 10.35
CA LEU A 3 -4.07 6.80 9.43
C LEU A 3 -2.96 5.83 9.82
N LYS A 4 -2.59 4.96 8.88
CA LYS A 4 -1.60 3.90 9.08
C LYS A 4 -0.32 4.15 8.33
N GLY A 5 -0.38 4.80 7.18
CA GLY A 5 0.84 5.21 6.52
C GLY A 5 0.64 6.20 5.39
N ILE A 6 1.76 6.70 4.92
CA ILE A 6 1.88 7.45 3.68
C ILE A 6 2.76 6.61 2.77
N SER A 7 2.24 6.20 1.63
CA SER A 7 3.01 5.49 0.62
C SER A 7 3.05 6.26 -0.69
N GLY A 8 3.96 5.92 -1.60
CA GLY A 8 4.00 6.68 -2.84
C GLY A 8 5.18 6.38 -3.73
N PHE A 9 5.23 7.18 -4.79
CA PHE A 9 6.23 7.12 -5.84
C PHE A 9 6.75 8.53 -6.09
N THR A 10 8.05 8.67 -6.28
CA THR A 10 8.71 9.92 -6.62
C THR A 10 9.67 9.69 -7.77
N ASN A 11 9.51 10.48 -8.84
CA ASN A 11 10.46 10.60 -9.93
C ASN A 11 11.17 11.95 -9.81
N PRO A 12 12.38 11.99 -9.24
CA PRO A 12 13.08 13.25 -9.02
C PRO A 12 13.49 13.92 -10.34
N SER A 13 13.73 13.15 -11.40
CA SER A 13 14.17 13.64 -12.71
C SER A 13 13.04 14.35 -13.47
N LYS A 14 11.82 13.77 -13.46
CA LYS A 14 10.65 14.37 -14.14
C LYS A 14 9.77 15.23 -13.23
N LYS A 15 10.12 15.37 -11.95
CA LYS A 15 9.35 16.10 -10.93
C LYS A 15 7.92 15.56 -10.77
N GLU A 16 7.75 14.25 -10.90
CA GLU A 16 6.46 13.57 -10.71
C GLU A 16 6.40 12.94 -9.32
N ARG A 17 5.24 13.07 -8.67
CA ARG A 17 5.04 12.47 -7.35
C ARG A 17 3.60 12.00 -7.19
N TYR A 18 3.46 10.76 -6.74
CA TYR A 18 2.20 10.17 -6.31
C TYR A 18 2.28 9.88 -4.82
N VAL A 19 1.24 10.26 -4.08
CA VAL A 19 1.15 10.06 -2.64
C VAL A 19 -0.18 9.41 -2.32
N TYR A 20 -0.12 8.30 -1.60
CA TYR A 20 -1.24 7.53 -1.10
C TYR A 20 -1.29 7.68 0.42
N TYR A 21 -2.49 7.90 0.95
CA TYR A 21 -2.74 7.94 2.39
C TYR A 21 -3.49 6.65 2.76
N ASP A 22 -2.81 5.79 3.50
CA ASP A 22 -3.30 4.47 3.85
C ASP A 22 -4.05 4.52 5.18
N PHE A 23 -5.34 4.17 5.16
CA PHE A 23 -6.20 4.14 6.34
C PHE A 23 -6.64 2.72 6.68
N LEU A 24 -6.64 2.40 7.98
CA LEU A 24 -7.18 1.14 8.49
C LEU A 24 -8.50 1.37 9.24
N CYS A 25 -9.48 0.52 8.94
CA CYS A 25 -10.77 0.48 9.62
C CYS A 25 -11.07 -0.95 10.07
N THR A 26 -11.45 -1.14 11.34
CA THR A 26 -11.77 -2.44 11.93
C THR A 26 -13.22 -2.56 12.37
N ALA A 27 -13.97 -1.46 12.32
CA ALA A 27 -15.39 -1.42 12.66
C ALA A 27 -16.13 -0.73 11.51
N PHE A 28 -17.06 -1.44 10.89
CA PHE A 28 -17.87 -0.96 9.78
C PHE A 28 -19.27 -1.58 9.88
N GLU A 29 -20.22 -0.96 9.21
CA GLU A 29 -21.61 -1.44 9.08
C GLU A 29 -22.00 -1.51 7.59
N GLY A 30 -23.06 -2.27 7.29
CA GLY A 30 -23.51 -2.51 5.93
C GLY A 30 -22.98 -3.83 5.32
N GLN A 31 -23.15 -3.98 4.01
CA GLN A 31 -22.75 -5.16 3.26
C GLN A 31 -21.87 -4.77 2.08
N VAL A 32 -20.82 -5.56 1.82
CA VAL A 32 -19.97 -5.41 0.65
C VAL A 32 -20.79 -5.75 -0.59
N ARG A 33 -20.88 -4.81 -1.55
CA ARG A 33 -21.55 -5.02 -2.83
C ARG A 33 -20.51 -5.45 -3.88
N GLY A 34 -20.87 -6.45 -4.68
CA GLY A 34 -20.06 -6.89 -5.82
C GLY A 34 -20.40 -6.17 -7.12
N ASN A 35 -19.68 -6.56 -8.17
CA ASN A 35 -19.89 -6.22 -9.58
C ASN A 35 -19.63 -4.75 -9.95
N ASP A 36 -18.45 -4.25 -9.58
CA ASP A 36 -17.95 -2.94 -10.01
C ASP A 36 -16.93 -3.07 -11.15
N HIS A 37 -16.68 -2.00 -11.90
CA HIS A 37 -15.72 -1.99 -13.01
C HIS A 37 -14.27 -2.19 -12.56
N GLU A 38 -13.98 -1.96 -11.28
CA GLU A 38 -12.65 -2.16 -10.67
C GLU A 38 -12.42 -3.62 -10.21
N GLY A 39 -13.46 -4.45 -10.19
CA GLY A 39 -13.38 -5.86 -9.85
C GLY A 39 -14.36 -6.31 -8.76
N GLU A 40 -14.17 -7.55 -8.30
CA GLU A 40 -15.04 -8.19 -7.30
C GLU A 40 -14.36 -8.23 -5.92
N PRO A 41 -14.92 -7.55 -4.90
CA PRO A 41 -14.36 -7.56 -3.56
C PRO A 41 -14.52 -8.93 -2.88
N LYS A 42 -13.48 -9.38 -2.19
CA LYS A 42 -13.46 -10.69 -1.49
C LYS A 42 -12.88 -10.54 -0.09
N TRP A 43 -13.44 -11.29 0.84
CA TRP A 43 -12.88 -11.45 2.18
C TRP A 43 -11.85 -12.57 2.19
N TRP A 44 -10.69 -12.28 2.78
CA TRP A 44 -9.59 -13.23 2.94
C TRP A 44 -9.16 -13.28 4.40
N LYS A 45 -8.71 -14.46 4.86
CA LYS A 45 -8.04 -14.51 6.17
C LYS A 45 -6.66 -13.88 6.04
N ILE A 46 -6.23 -13.16 7.07
CA ILE A 46 -4.89 -12.56 7.11
C ILE A 46 -3.79 -13.64 6.95
N SER A 47 -4.02 -14.85 7.48
CA SER A 47 -3.11 -15.98 7.34
C SER A 47 -2.94 -16.48 5.90
N GLU A 48 -3.87 -16.14 4.99
CA GLU A 48 -3.88 -16.57 3.59
C GLU A 48 -3.26 -15.52 2.66
N LEU A 49 -2.83 -14.35 3.18
CA LEU A 49 -2.30 -13.24 2.37
C LEU A 49 -1.17 -13.65 1.41
N GLY A 50 -0.29 -14.56 1.84
CA GLY A 50 0.81 -15.06 0.99
C GLY A 50 0.35 -15.79 -0.27
N GLN A 51 -0.88 -16.29 -0.30
CA GLN A 51 -1.45 -17.06 -1.41
C GLN A 51 -2.18 -16.18 -2.43
N ILE A 52 -2.46 -14.93 -2.08
CA ILE A 52 -3.18 -14.01 -2.95
C ILE A 52 -2.20 -13.48 -4.01
N ASP A 53 -2.60 -13.55 -5.28
CA ASP A 53 -1.88 -12.90 -6.37
C ASP A 53 -2.01 -11.38 -6.23
N MET A 54 -0.87 -10.71 -6.13
CA MET A 54 -0.77 -9.27 -5.92
C MET A 54 0.61 -8.77 -6.31
N GLN A 55 0.71 -7.47 -6.60
CA GLN A 55 1.98 -6.80 -6.84
C GLN A 55 2.89 -6.89 -5.61
N ASP A 56 4.20 -7.04 -5.85
CA ASP A 56 5.20 -7.23 -4.79
C ASP A 56 5.21 -6.09 -3.77
N ASP A 57 5.03 -4.84 -4.19
CA ASP A 57 4.94 -3.70 -3.26
C ASP A 57 3.78 -3.87 -2.27
N ILE A 58 2.60 -4.24 -2.75
CA ILE A 58 1.43 -4.46 -1.89
C ILE A 58 1.71 -5.60 -0.91
N ARG A 59 2.36 -6.67 -1.38
CA ARG A 59 2.75 -7.81 -0.55
C ARG A 59 3.67 -7.41 0.60
N GLU A 60 4.65 -6.56 0.34
CA GLU A 60 5.57 -6.04 1.36
C GLU A 60 4.93 -5.00 2.28
N ARG A 61 4.01 -4.20 1.74
CA ARG A 61 3.40 -3.05 2.44
C ARG A 61 2.28 -3.46 3.39
N LEU A 62 1.46 -4.45 3.03
CA LEU A 62 0.33 -4.91 3.85
C LEU A 62 0.71 -5.24 5.30
N PRO A 63 1.78 -6.03 5.59
CA PRO A 63 2.20 -6.34 6.96
C PRO A 63 2.40 -5.11 7.87
N LEU A 64 2.76 -3.94 7.30
CA LEU A 64 2.96 -2.70 8.06
C LEU A 64 1.66 -2.17 8.70
N TYR A 65 0.49 -2.60 8.22
CA TYR A 65 -0.81 -2.11 8.66
C TYR A 65 -1.14 -2.65 10.06
N TRP A 66 -0.65 -3.84 10.40
CA TRP A 66 -0.86 -4.49 11.70
C TRP A 66 0.19 -4.14 12.75
N ARG A 67 1.28 -3.47 12.37
CA ARG A 67 2.24 -2.96 13.35
C ARG A 67 1.63 -1.89 14.25
N LYS A 68 2.22 -1.74 15.44
CA LYS A 68 2.04 -0.50 16.22
C LYS A 68 2.59 0.68 15.41
N GLY A 69 2.05 1.88 15.64
CA GLY A 69 2.55 3.08 14.98
C GLY A 69 2.04 3.30 13.56
N SER A 70 2.70 4.17 12.82
CA SER A 70 2.49 4.46 11.39
C SER A 70 3.77 4.29 10.59
N PHE A 71 3.69 4.34 9.27
CA PHE A 71 4.86 4.24 8.39
C PHE A 71 4.83 5.27 7.26
N GLU A 72 6.00 5.60 6.72
CA GLU A 72 6.14 6.23 5.41
C GLU A 72 6.91 5.27 4.51
N ARG A 73 6.43 5.03 3.28
CA ARG A 73 7.10 4.14 2.33
C ARG A 73 7.07 4.70 0.91
N ILE A 74 8.20 5.24 0.44
CA ILE A 74 8.31 5.93 -0.84
C ILE A 74 9.26 5.20 -1.78
N HIS A 75 8.80 4.91 -3.00
CA HIS A 75 9.63 4.46 -4.10
C HIS A 75 10.24 5.64 -4.85
N TYR A 76 11.52 5.52 -5.18
CA TYR A 76 12.25 6.46 -6.01
C TYR A 76 12.59 5.81 -7.34
N TRP A 77 12.07 6.39 -8.41
CA TRP A 77 12.31 5.93 -9.77
C TRP A 77 13.69 6.35 -10.27
N ASN A 78 14.40 5.40 -10.88
CA ASN A 78 15.60 5.67 -11.64
C ASN A 78 15.22 5.73 -13.13
N GLU A 79 15.31 6.93 -13.72
CA GLU A 79 15.02 7.15 -15.13
C GLU A 79 16.03 6.49 -16.08
N GLU A 80 17.30 6.38 -15.69
CA GLU A 80 18.35 5.80 -16.55
C GLU A 80 18.18 4.29 -16.67
N GLU A 81 17.88 3.63 -15.54
CA GLU A 81 17.73 2.18 -15.46
C GLU A 81 16.29 1.71 -15.67
N HIS A 82 15.35 2.65 -15.88
CA HIS A 82 13.91 2.39 -16.02
C HIS A 82 13.33 1.42 -14.98
N CYS A 83 13.72 1.61 -13.72
CA CYS A 83 13.27 0.77 -12.60
C CYS A 83 13.17 1.56 -11.29
N ILE A 84 12.63 0.92 -10.25
CA ILE A 84 12.69 1.46 -8.88
C ILE A 84 14.15 1.36 -8.42
N GLY A 85 14.82 2.50 -8.30
CA GLY A 85 16.22 2.54 -7.85
C GLY A 85 16.35 2.39 -6.33
N GLU A 86 15.40 2.96 -5.58
CA GLU A 86 15.41 2.87 -4.12
C GLU A 86 13.98 2.84 -3.58
N THR A 87 13.79 2.15 -2.47
CA THR A 87 12.61 2.27 -1.64
C THR A 87 13.02 2.69 -0.23
N LYS A 88 12.49 3.81 0.24
CA LYS A 88 12.69 4.28 1.63
C LYS A 88 11.47 3.94 2.47
N THR A 89 11.70 3.24 3.58
CA THR A 89 10.68 2.99 4.59
C THR A 89 11.09 3.61 5.91
N ILE A 90 10.23 4.45 6.48
CA ILE A 90 10.38 5.04 7.81
C ILE A 90 9.23 4.54 8.68
N LEU A 91 9.55 4.23 9.93
CA LEU A 91 8.62 3.65 10.88
C LEU A 91 8.48 4.61 12.06
N TYR A 92 7.24 4.79 12.52
CA TYR A 92 6.89 5.71 13.59
C TYR A 92 6.15 4.93 14.68
N ASP A 93 6.86 4.39 15.66
CA ASP A 93 6.35 3.46 16.70
C ASP A 93 5.86 4.14 18.00
#